data_AF-A0A6A3MTH5-F1
#
_entry.id   AF-A0A6A3MTH5-F1
#
_cell.length_a   1.000
_cell.length_b   1.000
_cell.length_c   1.000
_cell.angle_alpha   90.00
_cell.angle_beta   90.00
_cell.angle_gamma   90.00
#
_symmetry.space_group_name_H-M   'P 1'
#
loop_
_entity.id
_entity.type
_entity.pdbx_description
1 polymer ?
#
loop_
_entity_poly.entity_id
_entity_poly.type
_entity_poly.pdbx_seq_one_letter_code
_entity_poly.pdbx_strand_id
1 'polypeptide(L)'
;MRRWNVMFYGDLPYILGYATSGDDLQLVTIERTDGPCRAKVIADFSIFEDRAGALKVFYNLALLLHQMAKLTKRSYACGLEPFVPDENEKRKIVLLGGFIERTIKGTRSSGEMDVERLKSVYETLQGLDEGSPVTHLQTVEKLSVKQDGRLVVELSPIGYLRLPTIDEVSEWLRHMLTALKYWHGCGYCHGDICWRNIVLVPTSGFSYWVLIDMDESRQPNTTTIWWNHQYQGHRLRFQHDLWQLGQLMGELPFKLSVDLKTMQAILLSAVDIPQFTAEFALAILEGHIRVE
;
A
#
# COMPACT_ATOMS: atom_id res chain seq x y z
N MET A 1 4.12 12.12 21.40
CA MET A 1 3.48 11.17 20.45
C MET A 1 3.90 11.54 19.04
N ARG A 2 4.05 10.55 18.14
CA ARG A 2 4.31 10.80 16.71
C ARG A 2 3.12 11.57 16.10
N ARG A 3 3.34 12.32 15.00
CA ARG A 3 2.29 13.03 14.27
C ARG A 3 1.11 12.11 13.94
N TRP A 4 -0.10 12.65 13.97
CA TRP A 4 -1.31 11.94 13.56
C TRP A 4 -1.16 11.47 12.11
N ASN A 5 -1.34 10.18 11.86
CA ASN A 5 -1.24 9.63 10.51
C ASN A 5 -2.53 8.88 10.16
N VAL A 6 -3.17 9.33 9.09
CA VAL A 6 -4.44 8.80 8.55
C VAL A 6 -4.34 7.30 8.26
N MET A 7 -3.15 6.79 7.96
CA MET A 7 -2.90 5.35 7.82
C MET A 7 -3.25 4.51 9.05
N PHE A 8 -3.02 5.05 10.24
CA PHE A 8 -3.27 4.33 11.50
C PHE A 8 -4.62 4.67 12.09
N TYR A 9 -5.05 5.92 11.94
CA TYR A 9 -6.22 6.44 12.65
C TYR A 9 -7.40 6.78 11.74
N GLY A 10 -7.25 6.67 10.41
CA GLY A 10 -8.29 7.00 9.44
C GLY A 10 -8.84 8.41 9.64
N ASP A 11 -10.17 8.50 9.62
CA ASP A 11 -10.91 9.76 9.80
C ASP A 11 -11.27 10.02 11.27
N LEU A 12 -10.62 9.35 12.22
CA LEU A 12 -10.86 9.63 13.63
C LEU A 12 -10.55 11.11 13.94
N PRO A 13 -11.44 11.82 14.67
CA PRO A 13 -11.16 13.17 15.15
C PRO A 13 -10.22 13.16 16.38
N TYR A 14 -10.19 12.05 17.12
CA TYR A 14 -9.34 11.83 18.29
C TYR A 14 -9.13 10.33 18.51
N ILE A 15 -8.09 9.96 19.26
CA ILE A 15 -7.95 8.61 19.83
C ILE A 15 -8.27 8.62 21.31
N LEU A 16 -8.65 7.46 21.85
CA LEU A 16 -8.82 7.28 23.28
C LEU A 16 -7.49 6.90 23.92
N GLY A 17 -7.22 7.46 25.09
CA GLY A 17 -6.14 7.07 25.98
C GLY A 17 -6.67 6.87 27.39
N TYR A 18 -5.83 6.29 28.24
CA TYR A 18 -6.12 6.20 29.66
C TYR A 18 -4.84 6.45 30.48
N ALA A 19 -5.02 6.93 31.69
CA ALA A 19 -3.97 7.06 32.71
C ALA A 19 -4.50 6.46 34.02
N THR A 20 -3.65 5.76 34.76
CA THR A 20 -4.01 5.17 36.05
C THR A 20 -2.99 5.50 37.12
N SER A 21 -3.47 5.67 38.35
CA SER A 21 -2.65 5.77 39.55
C SER A 21 -3.38 5.05 40.69
N GLY A 22 -3.00 3.81 41.00
CA GLY A 22 -3.76 2.99 41.94
C GLY A 22 -5.14 2.65 41.39
N ASP A 23 -6.18 3.02 42.13
CA ASP A 23 -7.58 2.84 41.76
C ASP A 23 -8.19 4.00 40.96
N ASP A 24 -7.49 5.12 40.85
CA ASP A 24 -7.87 6.23 40.01
C ASP A 24 -7.63 5.91 38.53
N LEU A 25 -8.68 6.05 37.72
CA LEU A 25 -8.65 5.89 36.27
C LEU A 25 -9.13 7.17 35.59
N GLN A 26 -8.26 7.75 34.77
CA GLN A 26 -8.60 8.84 33.86
C GLN A 26 -8.69 8.31 32.44
N LEU A 27 -9.82 8.58 31.78
CA LEU A 27 -9.96 8.42 30.35
C LEU A 27 -9.74 9.77 29.66
N VAL A 28 -8.97 9.76 28.59
CA VAL A 28 -8.64 10.97 27.83
C VAL A 28 -8.97 10.78 26.35
N THR A 29 -9.32 11.89 25.69
CA THR A 29 -9.27 11.99 24.24
C THR A 29 -7.99 12.70 23.85
N ILE A 30 -7.28 12.15 22.88
CA ILE A 30 -6.07 12.75 22.31
C ILE A 30 -6.44 13.23 20.90
N GLU A 31 -6.55 14.55 20.75
CA GLU A 31 -7.07 15.17 19.53
C GLU A 31 -6.09 15.07 18.35
N ARG A 32 -6.64 14.91 17.15
CA ARG A 32 -5.91 15.06 15.90
C ARG A 32 -5.44 16.50 15.77
N THR A 33 -4.12 16.70 15.76
CA THR A 33 -3.51 18.02 15.52
C THR A 33 -2.25 17.86 14.67
N ASP A 34 -1.92 18.87 13.87
CA ASP A 34 -0.66 18.92 13.10
C ASP A 34 0.57 19.25 13.98
N GLY A 35 0.31 19.61 15.25
CA GLY A 35 1.29 19.94 16.27
C GLY A 35 1.38 18.89 17.40
N PRO A 36 1.82 19.29 18.60
CA PRO A 36 1.86 18.38 19.75
C PRO A 36 0.46 17.91 20.13
N CYS A 37 0.29 16.60 20.28
CA CYS A 37 -0.96 15.99 20.71
C CYS A 37 -1.45 16.58 22.05
N ARG A 38 -2.71 16.99 22.11
CA ARG A 38 -3.37 17.47 23.33
C ARG A 38 -4.29 16.39 23.88
N ALA A 39 -4.08 16.01 25.14
CA ALA A 39 -4.95 15.11 25.86
C ALA A 39 -5.99 15.92 26.65
N LYS A 40 -7.27 15.53 26.55
CA LYS A 40 -8.37 16.11 27.30
C LYS A 40 -9.06 15.02 28.10
N VAL A 41 -9.20 15.22 29.40
CA VAL A 41 -9.91 14.28 30.29
C VAL A 41 -11.40 14.27 29.93
N ILE A 42 -11.95 13.07 29.72
CA ILE A 42 -13.37 12.85 29.42
C ILE A 42 -14.10 12.11 30.55
N ALA A 43 -13.38 11.36 31.37
CA ALA A 43 -13.90 10.75 32.58
C ALA A 43 -12.76 10.58 33.59
N ASP A 44 -13.08 10.74 34.86
CA ASP A 44 -12.16 10.60 35.99
C ASP A 44 -12.94 9.97 37.15
N PHE A 45 -12.52 8.80 37.60
CA PHE A 45 -13.19 8.07 38.67
C PHE A 45 -12.25 7.07 39.36
N SER A 46 -12.47 6.85 40.66
CA SER A 46 -11.94 5.67 41.35
C SER A 46 -12.79 4.46 41.00
N ILE A 47 -12.14 3.38 40.54
CA ILE A 47 -12.80 2.14 40.14
C ILE A 47 -13.53 1.49 41.33
N PHE A 48 -13.03 1.67 42.56
CA PHE A 48 -13.60 1.01 43.74
C PHE A 48 -14.66 1.86 44.44
N GLU A 49 -14.53 3.18 44.41
CA GLU A 49 -15.45 4.11 45.05
C GLU A 49 -16.65 4.48 44.16
N ASP A 50 -16.44 4.62 42.84
CA ASP A 50 -17.49 4.94 41.86
C ASP A 50 -17.75 3.80 40.87
N ARG A 51 -18.17 2.66 41.41
CA ARG A 51 -18.45 1.45 40.63
C ARG A 51 -19.55 1.67 39.58
N ALA A 52 -20.56 2.48 39.90
CA ALA A 52 -21.67 2.76 38.99
C ALA A 52 -21.22 3.65 37.83
N GLY A 53 -20.42 4.69 38.10
CA GLY A 53 -19.79 5.52 37.08
C GLY A 53 -18.86 4.73 36.19
N ALA A 54 -17.99 3.89 36.77
CA ALA A 54 -17.10 3.00 36.05
C ALA A 54 -17.88 2.08 35.09
N LEU A 55 -18.91 1.37 35.57
CA LEU A 55 -19.74 0.49 34.74
C LEU A 55 -20.40 1.24 33.59
N LYS A 56 -20.94 2.44 33.85
CA LYS A 56 -21.56 3.28 32.81
C LYS A 56 -20.56 3.70 31.74
N VAL A 57 -19.35 4.07 32.14
CA VAL A 57 -18.27 4.45 31.22
C VAL A 57 -17.85 3.26 30.36
N PHE A 58 -17.57 2.10 30.95
CA PHE A 58 -17.16 0.90 30.21
C PHE A 58 -18.24 0.40 29.25
N TYR A 59 -19.51 0.49 29.64
CA TYR A 59 -20.62 0.13 28.74
C TYR A 59 -20.69 1.06 27.52
N ASN A 60 -20.54 2.38 27.73
CA ASN A 60 -20.56 3.34 26.64
C ASN A 60 -19.29 3.31 25.77
N LEU A 61 -18.14 2.92 26.35
CA LEU A 61 -16.90 2.71 25.59
C LEU A 61 -17.09 1.70 24.45
N ALA A 62 -17.85 0.64 24.66
CA ALA A 62 -18.12 -0.34 23.59
C ALA A 62 -18.80 0.31 22.37
N LEU A 63 -19.76 1.22 22.60
CA LEU A 63 -20.45 1.95 21.53
C LEU A 63 -19.51 2.92 20.81
N LEU A 64 -18.67 3.64 21.58
CA LEU A 64 -17.66 4.55 21.02
C LEU A 64 -16.62 3.80 20.18
N LEU A 65 -16.07 2.70 20.72
CA LEU A 65 -15.09 1.87 20.02
C LEU A 65 -15.66 1.29 18.73
N HIS A 66 -16.95 0.92 18.71
CA HIS A 66 -17.62 0.47 17.50
C HIS A 66 -17.69 1.58 16.42
N GLN A 67 -18.03 2.81 16.78
CA GLN A 67 -18.01 3.94 15.83
C GLN A 67 -16.59 4.30 15.39
N MET A 68 -15.64 4.25 16.32
CA MET A 68 -14.23 4.49 16.01
C MET A 68 -13.71 3.46 15.01
N ALA A 69 -14.02 2.18 15.18
CA ALA A 69 -13.65 1.13 14.24
C ALA A 69 -14.16 1.44 12.82
N LYS A 70 -15.39 1.92 12.67
CA LYS A 70 -15.93 2.37 11.37
C LYS A 70 -15.14 3.53 10.78
N LEU A 71 -14.82 4.55 11.58
CA LEU A 71 -14.11 5.75 11.13
C LEU A 71 -12.63 5.49 10.81
N THR A 72 -12.00 4.49 11.42
CA THR A 72 -10.64 4.09 11.02
C THR A 72 -10.56 3.54 9.61
N LYS A 73 -11.69 3.12 9.01
CA LYS A 73 -11.79 2.53 7.67
C LYS A 73 -10.82 1.36 7.43
N ARG A 74 -10.35 0.71 8.49
CA ARG A 74 -9.46 -0.46 8.42
C ARG A 74 -10.29 -1.72 8.22
N SER A 75 -9.94 -2.49 7.19
CA SER A 75 -10.59 -3.76 6.87
C SER A 75 -10.14 -4.91 7.76
N TYR A 76 -9.01 -4.75 8.46
CA TYR A 76 -8.42 -5.77 9.32
C TYR A 76 -8.08 -5.19 10.69
N ALA A 77 -8.37 -5.97 11.74
CA ALA A 77 -7.84 -5.68 13.06
C ALA A 77 -6.31 -5.79 13.01
N CYS A 78 -5.63 -4.71 13.36
CA CYS A 78 -4.18 -4.75 13.54
C CYS A 78 -3.92 -5.23 14.96
N GLY A 79 -3.10 -6.27 15.13
CA GLY A 79 -2.61 -6.63 16.45
C GLY A 79 -1.99 -5.40 17.10
N LEU A 80 -2.29 -5.15 18.38
CA LEU A 80 -1.71 -4.06 19.16
C LEU A 80 -0.26 -4.42 19.57
N GLU A 81 0.56 -4.77 18.58
CA GLU A 81 1.97 -5.05 18.78
C GLU A 81 2.79 -3.83 18.36
N PRO A 82 3.86 -3.48 19.10
CA PRO A 82 4.82 -2.51 18.63
C PRO A 82 5.32 -2.93 17.25
N PHE A 83 5.37 -2.02 16.28
CA PHE A 83 5.96 -2.33 14.98
C PHE A 83 7.39 -2.82 15.18
N VAL A 84 7.63 -4.09 14.84
CA VAL A 84 8.97 -4.69 14.78
C VAL A 84 9.46 -4.53 13.34
N PRO A 85 10.65 -3.95 13.12
CA PRO A 85 11.24 -3.91 11.79
C PRO A 85 11.27 -5.30 11.15
N ASP A 86 10.80 -5.40 9.90
CA ASP A 86 10.91 -6.63 9.12
C ASP A 86 12.36 -6.74 8.63
N GLU A 87 13.11 -7.69 9.21
CA GLU A 87 14.51 -7.88 8.91
C GLU A 87 14.78 -9.34 8.53
N ASN A 88 15.30 -9.53 7.32
CA ASN A 88 15.76 -10.83 6.82
C ASN A 88 17.19 -10.73 6.27
N GLU A 89 17.67 -11.80 5.64
CA GLU A 89 19.04 -11.86 5.09
C GLU A 89 19.26 -10.84 3.96
N LYS A 90 18.23 -10.56 3.16
CA LYS A 90 18.30 -9.71 1.96
C LYS A 90 17.99 -8.24 2.25
N ARG A 91 17.12 -7.96 3.22
CA ARG A 91 16.64 -6.60 3.47
C ARG A 91 16.24 -6.34 4.91
N LYS A 92 16.13 -5.06 5.23
CA LYS A 92 15.50 -4.53 6.43
C LYS A 92 14.50 -3.46 6.03
N ILE A 93 13.31 -3.50 6.61
CA ILE A 93 12.22 -2.53 6.38
C ILE A 93 11.84 -1.90 7.72
N VAL A 94 11.90 -0.57 7.77
CA VAL A 94 11.55 0.22 8.95
C VAL A 94 10.44 1.20 8.61
N LEU A 95 9.39 1.22 9.40
CA LEU A 95 8.30 2.17 9.26
C LEU A 95 8.62 3.46 10.04
N LEU A 96 8.81 4.55 9.30
CA LEU A 96 9.11 5.88 9.85
C LEU A 96 7.88 6.80 9.72
N GLY A 97 8.02 8.03 10.22
CA GLY A 97 6.94 9.00 10.32
C GLY A 97 6.54 9.60 8.96
N GLY A 98 5.96 8.78 8.07
CA GLY A 98 5.45 9.21 6.75
C GLY A 98 6.02 8.44 5.57
N PHE A 99 7.09 7.68 5.78
CA PHE A 99 7.76 6.88 4.76
C PHE A 99 8.26 5.55 5.33
N ILE A 100 8.59 4.63 4.43
CA ILE A 100 9.25 3.36 4.74
C ILE A 100 10.73 3.51 4.37
N GLU A 101 11.62 3.20 5.30
CA GLU A 101 13.04 3.03 4.98
C GLU A 101 13.28 1.55 4.68
N ARG A 102 13.75 1.26 3.46
CA ARG A 102 14.19 -0.06 3.02
C ARG A 102 15.70 -0.05 2.86
N THR A 103 16.38 -0.93 3.59
CA THR A 103 17.81 -1.20 3.45
C THR A 103 18.00 -2.55 2.77
N ILE A 104 18.59 -2.56 1.59
CA ILE A 104 18.98 -3.78 0.88
C ILE A 104 20.39 -4.17 1.34
N LYS A 105 20.51 -5.37 1.89
CA LYS A 105 21.76 -5.95 2.34
C LYS A 105 22.44 -6.58 1.12
N GLY A 106 23.66 -6.14 0.81
CA GLY A 106 24.49 -6.89 -0.13
C GLY A 106 24.81 -8.26 0.47
N THR A 107 24.11 -9.30 0.05
CA THR A 107 24.48 -10.67 0.43
C THR A 107 25.56 -11.17 -0.51
N ARG A 108 26.52 -11.96 -0.02
CA ARG A 108 27.54 -12.61 -0.87
C ARG A 108 26.93 -13.56 -1.92
N SER A 109 25.65 -13.93 -1.78
CA SER A 109 24.90 -14.84 -2.65
C SER A 109 24.04 -14.12 -3.71
N SER A 110 23.57 -12.90 -3.45
CA SER A 110 23.04 -11.99 -4.48
C SER A 110 24.21 -11.17 -5.03
N GLY A 111 24.79 -11.60 -6.14
CA GLY A 111 25.97 -10.94 -6.71
C GLY A 111 25.77 -9.43 -6.94
N GLU A 112 26.87 -8.69 -7.06
CA GLU A 112 26.91 -7.22 -7.27
C GLU A 112 25.82 -6.75 -8.25
N MET A 113 25.66 -7.49 -9.37
CA MET A 113 24.65 -7.25 -10.41
C MET A 113 23.22 -7.02 -9.91
N ASP A 114 22.79 -7.61 -8.79
CA ASP A 114 21.44 -7.41 -8.25
C ASP A 114 21.30 -6.06 -7.52
N VAL A 115 22.39 -5.58 -6.91
CA VAL A 115 22.44 -4.25 -6.26
C VAL A 115 22.48 -3.14 -7.31
N GLU A 116 23.31 -3.28 -8.36
CA GLU A 116 23.30 -2.28 -9.46
C GLU A 116 21.95 -2.23 -10.16
N ARG A 117 21.31 -3.38 -10.38
CA ARG A 117 19.96 -3.45 -10.94
C ARG A 117 18.95 -2.73 -10.06
N LEU A 118 18.91 -3.02 -8.76
CA LEU A 118 17.98 -2.37 -7.83
C LEU A 118 18.25 -0.87 -7.75
N LYS A 119 19.53 -0.46 -7.71
CA LYS A 119 19.91 0.95 -7.78
C LYS A 119 19.33 1.63 -9.03
N SER A 120 19.50 1.02 -10.20
CA SER A 120 18.94 1.54 -11.45
C SER A 120 17.40 1.63 -11.44
N VAL A 121 16.72 0.64 -10.85
CA VAL A 121 15.26 0.67 -10.64
C VAL A 121 14.86 1.86 -9.77
N TYR A 122 15.51 2.06 -8.63
CA TYR A 122 15.17 3.16 -7.72
C TYR A 122 15.56 4.53 -8.25
N GLU A 123 16.66 4.67 -8.99
CA GLU A 123 17.02 5.91 -9.71
C GLU A 123 15.97 6.25 -10.76
N THR A 124 15.48 5.26 -11.51
CA THR A 124 14.40 5.43 -12.50
C THR A 124 13.10 5.86 -11.82
N LEU A 125 12.74 5.21 -10.71
CA LEU A 125 11.55 5.54 -9.94
C LEU A 125 11.62 6.94 -9.32
N GLN A 126 12.80 7.35 -8.85
CA GLN A 126 13.04 8.70 -8.33
C GLN A 126 12.85 9.78 -9.40
N GLY A 127 13.29 9.52 -10.64
CA GLY A 127 13.14 10.46 -11.76
C GLY A 127 11.70 10.71 -12.22
N LEU A 128 10.73 9.89 -11.79
CA LEU A 128 9.31 10.08 -12.11
C LEU A 128 8.62 11.15 -11.27
N ASP A 129 9.22 11.58 -10.15
CA ASP A 129 8.62 12.54 -9.21
C ASP A 129 8.76 14.01 -9.67
N GLU A 130 9.65 14.30 -10.62
CA GLU A 130 9.95 15.66 -11.12
C GLU A 130 8.85 16.18 -12.06
N GLY A 131 7.67 16.52 -11.51
CA GLY A 131 6.60 17.26 -12.20
C GLY A 131 5.63 16.40 -13.01
N SER A 132 5.61 15.08 -12.79
CA SER A 132 4.75 14.15 -13.52
C SER A 132 3.31 14.11 -12.96
N PRO A 133 2.28 13.78 -13.77
CA PRO A 133 0.94 13.49 -13.27
C PRO A 133 0.96 12.35 -12.24
N VAL A 134 -0.10 12.21 -11.43
CA VAL A 134 -0.22 11.12 -10.45
C VAL A 134 0.03 9.76 -11.11
N THR A 135 1.16 9.14 -10.80
CA THR A 135 1.62 7.92 -11.48
C THR A 135 1.02 6.66 -10.88
N HIS A 136 0.51 6.71 -9.65
CA HIS A 136 0.11 5.53 -8.87
C HIS A 136 1.25 4.51 -8.62
N LEU A 137 2.51 4.96 -8.75
CA LEU A 137 3.69 4.23 -8.32
C LEU A 137 4.17 4.76 -6.96
N GLN A 138 4.95 3.96 -6.25
CA GLN A 138 5.65 4.43 -5.06
C GLN A 138 6.73 5.46 -5.45
N THR A 139 6.86 6.54 -4.68
CA THR A 139 7.87 7.59 -4.84
C THR A 139 9.12 7.28 -3.99
N VAL A 140 10.29 7.61 -4.53
CA VAL A 140 11.57 7.55 -3.83
C VAL A 140 11.90 8.94 -3.27
N GLU A 141 11.64 9.14 -1.98
CA GLU A 141 11.95 10.37 -1.25
C GLU A 141 13.46 10.59 -1.16
N LYS A 142 14.19 9.49 -0.98
CA LYS A 142 15.65 9.52 -0.83
C LYS A 142 16.26 8.21 -1.24
N LEU A 143 17.37 8.30 -1.96
CA LEU A 143 18.21 7.19 -2.34
C LEU A 143 19.63 7.44 -1.84
N SER A 144 20.22 6.48 -1.14
CA SER A 144 21.60 6.58 -0.68
C SER A 144 22.31 5.23 -0.69
N VAL A 145 23.59 5.24 -1.06
CA VAL A 145 24.48 4.08 -0.94
C VAL A 145 25.38 4.32 0.26
N LYS A 146 25.37 3.39 1.22
CA LYS A 146 26.23 3.45 2.41
C LYS A 146 27.66 3.04 2.05
N GLN A 147 28.62 3.44 2.89
CA GLN A 147 30.04 3.11 2.70
C GLN A 147 30.31 1.59 2.65
N ASP A 148 29.44 0.79 3.28
CA ASP A 148 29.51 -0.68 3.26
C ASP A 148 28.78 -1.32 2.07
N GLY A 149 28.40 -0.52 1.06
CA GLY A 149 27.77 -0.98 -0.17
C GLY A 149 26.25 -1.22 -0.07
N ARG A 150 25.64 -1.01 1.11
CA ARG A 150 24.18 -1.17 1.26
C ARG A 150 23.42 -0.04 0.57
N LEU A 151 22.39 -0.41 -0.19
CA LEU A 151 21.43 0.54 -0.76
C LEU A 151 20.34 0.83 0.27
N VAL A 152 20.10 2.11 0.55
CA VAL A 152 19.05 2.57 1.46
C VAL A 152 18.12 3.52 0.71
N VAL A 153 16.83 3.18 0.75
CA VAL A 153 15.77 3.90 0.04
C VAL A 153 14.70 4.31 1.03
N GLU A 154 14.29 5.58 0.98
CA GLU A 154 13.11 6.08 1.68
C GLU A 154 11.95 6.18 0.67
N LEU A 155 10.83 5.50 0.98
CA LEU A 155 9.73 5.28 0.06
C LEU A 155 8.41 5.83 0.63
N SER A 156 7.67 6.54 -0.21
CA SER A 156 6.34 7.09 0.09
C SER A 156 5.39 6.86 -1.10
N PRO A 157 4.08 7.03 -0.96
CA PRO A 157 3.33 7.08 0.29
C PRO A 157 3.32 5.72 1.01
N ILE A 158 2.88 5.72 2.27
CA ILE A 158 2.54 4.49 2.98
C ILE A 158 1.06 4.19 2.74
N GLY A 159 0.76 2.95 2.34
CA GLY A 159 -0.60 2.45 2.18
C GLY A 159 -0.82 1.14 2.95
N TYR A 160 -2.04 0.60 2.88
CA TYR A 160 -2.38 -0.69 3.48
C TYR A 160 -3.02 -1.62 2.46
N LEU A 161 -2.80 -2.93 2.65
CA LEU A 161 -3.43 -3.95 1.83
C LEU A 161 -4.95 -3.91 1.99
N ARG A 162 -5.66 -3.67 0.88
CA ARG A 162 -7.12 -3.70 0.83
C ARG A 162 -7.61 -4.05 -0.57
N LEU A 163 -8.47 -5.05 -0.66
CA LEU A 163 -9.18 -5.36 -1.91
C LEU A 163 -10.21 -4.26 -2.23
N PRO A 164 -10.40 -3.90 -3.51
CA PRO A 164 -11.46 -2.97 -3.89
C PRO A 164 -12.84 -3.58 -3.61
N THR A 165 -13.81 -2.74 -3.26
CA THR A 165 -15.23 -3.12 -3.27
C THR A 165 -15.74 -3.20 -4.72
N ILE A 166 -16.98 -3.67 -4.91
CA ILE A 166 -17.59 -3.78 -6.23
C ILE A 166 -17.60 -2.45 -6.99
N ASP A 167 -17.87 -1.34 -6.31
CA ASP A 167 -17.96 0.00 -6.90
C ASP A 167 -16.57 0.61 -7.18
N GLU A 168 -15.53 0.08 -6.54
CA GLU A 168 -14.17 0.60 -6.62
C GLU A 168 -13.30 -0.12 -7.66
N VAL A 169 -13.75 -1.26 -8.23
CA VAL A 169 -12.92 -2.06 -9.15
C VAL A 169 -12.47 -1.25 -10.36
N SER A 170 -13.37 -0.47 -10.96
CA SER A 170 -13.03 0.37 -12.11
C SER A 170 -11.98 1.42 -11.77
N GLU A 171 -12.04 1.99 -10.58
CA GLU A 171 -11.07 2.98 -10.11
C GLU A 171 -9.73 2.33 -9.77
N TRP A 172 -9.72 1.22 -9.03
CA TRP A 172 -8.54 0.42 -8.77
C TRP A 172 -7.85 0.01 -10.07
N LEU A 173 -8.59 -0.52 -11.04
CA LEU A 173 -8.04 -0.97 -12.31
C LEU A 173 -7.44 0.19 -13.10
N ARG A 174 -8.09 1.36 -13.10
CA ARG A 174 -7.56 2.59 -13.71
C ARG A 174 -6.22 2.99 -13.07
N HIS A 175 -6.14 2.98 -11.75
CA HIS A 175 -4.90 3.31 -11.03
C HIS A 175 -3.76 2.32 -11.35
N MET A 176 -4.05 1.01 -11.38
CA MET A 176 -3.04 -0.01 -11.71
C MET A 176 -2.58 0.07 -13.17
N LEU A 177 -3.49 0.28 -14.12
CA LEU A 177 -3.13 0.47 -15.53
C LEU A 177 -2.35 1.78 -15.75
N THR A 178 -2.64 2.83 -14.99
CA THR A 178 -1.86 4.07 -14.99
C THR A 178 -0.45 3.83 -14.47
N ALA A 179 -0.29 3.14 -13.33
CA ALA A 179 1.01 2.75 -12.79
C ALA A 179 1.83 1.94 -13.79
N LEU A 180 1.22 0.91 -14.38
CA LEU A 180 1.88 0.08 -15.39
C LEU A 180 2.23 0.87 -16.65
N LYS A 181 1.37 1.79 -17.11
CA LYS A 181 1.69 2.67 -18.25
C LYS A 181 2.97 3.46 -18.01
N TYR A 182 3.11 4.09 -16.83
CA TYR A 182 4.33 4.85 -16.51
C TYR A 182 5.54 3.94 -16.36
N TRP A 183 5.40 2.81 -15.66
CA TRP A 183 6.52 1.91 -15.41
C TRP A 183 7.01 1.21 -16.69
N HIS A 184 6.10 0.75 -17.53
CA HIS A 184 6.40 0.21 -18.85
C HIS A 184 7.01 1.27 -19.76
N GLY A 185 6.55 2.52 -19.66
CA GLY A 185 7.14 3.68 -20.36
C GLY A 185 8.59 3.95 -19.97
N CYS A 186 9.00 3.58 -18.76
CA CYS A 186 10.40 3.63 -18.30
C CYS A 186 11.22 2.40 -18.75
N GLY A 187 10.62 1.47 -19.50
CA GLY A 187 11.30 0.28 -19.99
C GLY A 187 11.40 -0.86 -18.98
N TYR A 188 10.61 -0.85 -17.90
CA TYR A 188 10.61 -1.91 -16.88
C TYR A 188 9.27 -2.65 -16.84
N CYS A 189 9.33 -3.97 -16.72
CA CYS A 189 8.22 -4.77 -16.21
C CYS A 189 8.25 -4.69 -14.68
N HIS A 190 7.09 -4.78 -14.04
CA HIS A 190 7.02 -4.94 -12.59
C HIS A 190 7.52 -6.34 -12.17
N GLY A 191 7.08 -7.38 -12.87
CA GLY A 191 7.56 -8.76 -12.69
C GLY A 191 6.87 -9.54 -11.55
N ASP A 192 6.26 -8.84 -10.59
CA ASP A 192 5.52 -9.45 -9.48
C ASP A 192 4.18 -8.76 -9.17
N ILE A 193 3.27 -8.70 -10.14
CA ILE A 193 1.93 -8.12 -9.90
C ILE A 193 1.11 -9.09 -9.03
N CYS A 194 0.93 -8.71 -7.77
CA CYS A 194 0.10 -9.44 -6.82
C CYS A 194 -0.56 -8.50 -5.80
N TRP A 195 -1.59 -8.97 -5.09
CA TRP A 195 -2.29 -8.16 -4.08
C TRP A 195 -1.37 -7.57 -3.02
N ARG A 196 -0.31 -8.29 -2.61
CA ARG A 196 0.64 -7.81 -1.58
C ARG A 196 1.42 -6.57 -2.02
N ASN A 197 1.58 -6.38 -3.33
CA ASN A 197 2.30 -5.26 -3.93
C ASN A 197 1.35 -4.12 -4.34
N ILE A 198 0.08 -4.16 -3.91
CA ILE A 198 -0.90 -3.11 -4.17
C ILE A 198 -1.48 -2.63 -2.83
N VAL A 199 -1.37 -1.33 -2.59
CA VAL A 199 -1.85 -0.73 -1.34
C VAL A 199 -2.84 0.39 -1.60
N LEU A 200 -3.83 0.51 -0.73
CA LEU A 200 -4.68 1.70 -0.65
C LEU A 200 -3.99 2.76 0.21
N VAL A 201 -3.87 3.96 -0.33
CA VAL A 201 -3.39 5.14 0.37
C VAL A 201 -4.61 5.99 0.74
N PRO A 202 -4.95 6.09 2.04
CA PRO A 202 -6.00 6.97 2.50
C PRO A 202 -5.47 8.40 2.57
N THR A 203 -6.25 9.33 2.03
CA THR A 203 -6.02 10.77 2.17
C THR A 203 -7.28 11.43 2.75
N SER A 204 -7.19 12.71 3.10
CA SER A 204 -8.33 13.43 3.68
C SER A 204 -9.45 13.55 2.63
N GLY A 205 -10.49 12.73 2.76
CA GLY A 205 -11.69 12.77 1.93
C GLY A 205 -11.67 11.88 0.67
N PHE A 206 -10.54 11.30 0.30
CA PHE A 206 -10.44 10.35 -0.82
C PHE A 206 -9.33 9.31 -0.59
N SER A 207 -9.27 8.28 -1.42
CA SER A 207 -8.22 7.27 -1.38
C SER A 207 -7.83 6.86 -2.79
N TYR A 208 -6.59 6.43 -2.96
CA TYR A 208 -6.12 5.91 -4.25
C TYR A 208 -5.26 4.68 -4.05
N TRP A 209 -5.11 3.88 -5.09
CA TRP A 209 -4.28 2.68 -5.06
C TRP A 209 -2.91 3.00 -5.62
N VAL A 210 -1.89 2.37 -5.03
CA VAL A 210 -0.49 2.51 -5.42
C VAL A 210 0.11 1.12 -5.60
N LEU A 211 0.84 0.96 -6.71
CA LEU A 211 1.70 -0.19 -6.97
C LEU A 211 3.05 0.03 -6.30
N ILE A 212 3.46 -0.89 -5.44
CA ILE A 212 4.66 -0.82 -4.61
C ILE A 212 5.58 -2.02 -4.89
N ASP A 213 6.77 -1.99 -4.32
CA ASP A 213 7.74 -3.11 -4.37
C ASP A 213 8.27 -3.43 -5.78
N MET A 214 9.00 -2.47 -6.36
CA MET A 214 9.64 -2.62 -7.67
C MET A 214 10.86 -3.57 -7.64
N ASP A 215 11.13 -4.29 -6.55
CA ASP A 215 12.37 -5.09 -6.39
C ASP A 215 12.50 -6.19 -7.44
N GLU A 216 11.39 -6.77 -7.90
CA GLU A 216 11.39 -7.80 -8.95
C GLU A 216 11.40 -7.21 -10.37
N SER A 217 11.44 -5.88 -10.50
CA SER A 217 11.44 -5.23 -11.79
C SER A 217 12.66 -5.60 -12.65
N ARG A 218 12.38 -5.80 -13.93
CA ARG A 218 13.37 -6.18 -14.95
C ARG A 218 13.00 -5.50 -16.26
N GLN A 219 14.02 -5.19 -17.05
CA GLN A 219 13.79 -4.79 -18.44
C GLN A 219 13.17 -5.97 -19.21
N PRO A 220 12.26 -5.71 -20.16
CA PRO A 220 11.60 -6.77 -20.92
C PRO A 220 12.65 -7.61 -21.66
N ASN A 221 12.36 -8.90 -21.77
CA ASN A 221 13.21 -9.92 -22.38
C ASN A 221 14.57 -10.12 -21.70
N THR A 222 14.89 -9.53 -20.56
CA THR A 222 16.21 -9.74 -19.91
C THR A 222 16.26 -10.91 -18.94
N THR A 223 15.11 -11.41 -18.49
CA THR A 223 15.01 -12.58 -17.62
C THR A 223 14.00 -13.58 -18.14
N THR A 224 14.15 -14.83 -17.71
CA THR A 224 13.15 -15.88 -17.86
C THR A 224 12.34 -16.00 -16.57
N ILE A 225 11.05 -16.29 -16.72
CA ILE A 225 10.12 -16.52 -15.61
C ILE A 225 10.41 -17.91 -15.05
N TRP A 226 10.98 -17.99 -13.85
CA TRP A 226 11.33 -19.26 -13.19
C TRP A 226 10.49 -19.55 -11.94
N TRP A 227 9.69 -18.59 -11.50
CA TRP A 227 8.79 -18.71 -10.35
C TRP A 227 7.46 -19.35 -10.74
N ASN A 228 6.64 -19.68 -9.75
CA ASN A 228 5.31 -20.24 -9.95
C ASN A 228 4.41 -19.24 -10.69
N HIS A 229 4.31 -19.42 -12.00
CA HIS A 229 3.60 -18.55 -12.92
C HIS A 229 3.12 -19.38 -14.11
N GLN A 230 1.95 -19.08 -14.67
CA GLN A 230 1.39 -19.86 -15.79
C GLN A 230 2.33 -19.91 -17.01
N TYR A 231 3.13 -18.86 -17.19
CA TYR A 231 4.09 -18.72 -18.28
C TYR A 231 5.54 -19.00 -17.83
N GLN A 232 5.74 -19.93 -16.90
CA GLN A 232 7.09 -20.38 -16.54
C GLN A 232 7.88 -20.82 -17.78
N GLY A 233 9.13 -20.38 -17.88
CA GLY A 233 10.01 -20.61 -19.04
C GLY A 233 9.91 -19.54 -20.13
N HIS A 234 8.90 -18.65 -20.10
CA HIS A 234 8.86 -17.50 -21.02
C HIS A 234 9.87 -16.43 -20.63
N ARG A 235 10.34 -15.66 -21.62
CA ARG A 235 11.03 -14.39 -21.35
C ARG A 235 10.01 -13.38 -20.82
N LEU A 236 10.34 -12.70 -19.72
CA LEU A 236 9.45 -11.69 -19.13
C LEU A 236 9.22 -10.55 -20.13
N ARG A 237 7.99 -10.04 -20.18
CA ARG A 237 7.50 -8.98 -21.09
C ARG A 237 6.42 -8.19 -20.37
N PHE A 238 6.16 -6.96 -20.81
CA PHE A 238 5.11 -6.08 -20.26
C PHE A 238 3.73 -6.75 -20.20
N GLN A 239 3.41 -7.60 -21.17
CA GLN A 239 2.12 -8.30 -21.24
C GLN A 239 1.90 -9.28 -20.08
N HIS A 240 2.97 -9.77 -19.43
CA HIS A 240 2.82 -10.65 -18.27
C HIS A 240 2.27 -9.88 -17.06
N ASP A 241 2.69 -8.62 -16.86
CA ASP A 241 2.13 -7.77 -15.80
C ASP A 241 0.63 -7.54 -16.01
N LEU A 242 0.20 -7.30 -17.26
CA LEU A 242 -1.21 -7.11 -17.63
C LEU A 242 -2.02 -8.39 -17.41
N TRP A 243 -1.46 -9.53 -17.79
CA TRP A 243 -2.08 -10.82 -17.55
C TRP A 243 -2.27 -11.11 -16.06
N GLN A 244 -1.25 -10.86 -15.24
CA GLN A 244 -1.34 -11.00 -13.78
C GLN A 244 -2.42 -10.06 -13.20
N LEU A 245 -2.54 -8.83 -13.70
CA LEU A 245 -3.61 -7.92 -13.30
C LEU A 245 -5.01 -8.49 -13.61
N GLY A 246 -5.18 -9.15 -14.76
CA GLY A 246 -6.39 -9.89 -15.12
C GLY A 246 -6.66 -11.09 -14.21
N GLN A 247 -5.62 -11.76 -13.70
CA GLN A 247 -5.78 -12.81 -12.68
C GLN A 247 -6.32 -12.24 -11.37
N LEU A 248 -5.77 -11.13 -10.88
CA LEU A 248 -6.22 -10.49 -9.64
C LEU A 248 -7.70 -10.13 -9.70
N MET A 249 -8.21 -9.69 -10.85
CA MET A 249 -9.64 -9.46 -11.06
C MET A 249 -10.50 -10.71 -10.81
N GLY A 250 -9.97 -11.90 -11.12
CA GLY A 250 -10.65 -13.18 -10.91
C GLY A 250 -10.63 -13.69 -9.48
N GLU A 251 -9.74 -13.14 -8.64
CA GLU A 251 -9.64 -13.47 -7.22
C GLU A 251 -10.60 -12.64 -6.34
N LEU A 252 -11.26 -11.63 -6.92
CA LEU A 252 -12.19 -10.79 -6.18
C LEU A 252 -13.40 -11.60 -5.67
N PRO A 253 -13.86 -11.38 -4.43
CA PRO A 253 -14.87 -12.21 -3.77
C PRO A 253 -16.31 -11.94 -4.25
N PHE A 254 -16.47 -11.30 -5.40
CA PHE A 254 -17.76 -10.90 -5.97
C PHE A 254 -17.76 -10.99 -7.48
N LYS A 255 -18.95 -11.01 -8.08
CA LYS A 255 -19.12 -11.09 -9.53
C LYS A 255 -18.86 -9.73 -10.17
N LEU A 256 -17.93 -9.69 -11.11
CA LEU A 256 -17.67 -8.52 -11.96
C LEU A 256 -18.86 -8.19 -12.88
N SER A 257 -19.04 -6.90 -13.17
CA SER A 257 -19.95 -6.41 -14.21
C SER A 257 -19.56 -6.95 -15.59
N VAL A 258 -20.45 -6.85 -16.57
CA VAL A 258 -20.18 -7.35 -17.93
C VAL A 258 -18.94 -6.67 -18.52
N ASP A 259 -18.83 -5.35 -18.39
CA ASP A 259 -17.70 -4.59 -18.93
C ASP A 259 -16.39 -4.96 -18.24
N LEU A 260 -16.40 -5.12 -16.91
CA LEU A 260 -15.22 -5.53 -16.16
C LEU A 260 -14.80 -6.97 -16.48
N LYS A 261 -15.75 -7.86 -16.80
CA LYS A 261 -15.43 -9.21 -17.30
C LYS A 261 -14.80 -9.16 -18.69
N THR A 262 -15.29 -8.28 -19.57
CA THR A 262 -14.68 -8.06 -20.88
C THR A 262 -13.25 -7.55 -20.72
N MET A 263 -13.04 -6.56 -19.85
CA MET A 263 -11.70 -6.06 -19.53
C MET A 263 -10.79 -7.14 -18.95
N GLN A 264 -11.30 -7.97 -18.04
CA GLN A 264 -10.56 -9.11 -17.52
C GLN A 264 -10.12 -10.07 -18.64
N ALA A 265 -11.02 -10.43 -19.56
CA ALA A 265 -10.71 -11.33 -20.67
C ALA A 265 -9.66 -10.73 -21.63
N ILE A 266 -9.71 -9.41 -21.85
CA ILE A 266 -8.71 -8.69 -22.63
C ILE A 266 -7.34 -8.78 -21.94
N LEU A 267 -7.27 -8.51 -20.64
CA LEU A 267 -6.02 -8.59 -19.87
C LEU A 267 -5.45 -10.01 -19.85
N LEU A 268 -6.31 -11.03 -19.68
CA LEU A 268 -5.91 -12.44 -19.70
C LEU A 268 -5.45 -12.94 -21.07
N SER A 269 -5.73 -12.22 -22.16
CA SER A 269 -5.20 -12.53 -23.50
C SER A 269 -4.01 -11.65 -23.90
N ALA A 270 -3.56 -10.74 -23.03
CA ALA A 270 -2.50 -9.77 -23.34
C ALA A 270 -1.21 -10.43 -23.86
N VAL A 271 -0.81 -11.58 -23.30
CA VAL A 271 0.43 -12.27 -23.69
C VAL A 271 0.42 -12.77 -25.14
N ASP A 272 -0.76 -12.97 -25.74
CA ASP A 272 -0.94 -13.44 -27.11
C ASP A 272 -0.85 -12.29 -28.12
N ILE A 273 -0.82 -11.04 -27.64
CA ILE A 273 -0.82 -9.82 -28.44
C ILE A 273 0.42 -8.98 -28.08
N PRO A 274 1.57 -9.15 -28.76
CA PRO A 274 2.84 -8.52 -28.39
C PRO A 274 2.82 -6.98 -28.32
N GLN A 275 1.95 -6.34 -29.11
CA GLN A 275 1.76 -4.90 -29.15
C GLN A 275 0.72 -4.37 -28.14
N PHE A 276 0.10 -5.23 -27.34
CA PHE A 276 -0.86 -4.81 -26.33
C PHE A 276 -0.13 -4.18 -25.13
N THR A 277 -0.47 -2.93 -24.80
CA THR A 277 0.19 -2.13 -23.75
C THR A 277 -0.78 -1.74 -22.64
N ALA A 278 -0.24 -1.35 -21.49
CA ALA A 278 -1.02 -0.79 -20.39
C ALA A 278 -1.77 0.48 -20.82
N GLU A 279 -1.17 1.31 -21.67
CA GLU A 279 -1.82 2.51 -22.23
C GLU A 279 -3.04 2.16 -23.08
N PHE A 280 -2.94 1.14 -23.93
CA PHE A 280 -4.06 0.71 -24.75
C PHE A 280 -5.18 0.10 -23.88
N ALA A 281 -4.83 -0.72 -22.89
CA ALA A 281 -5.80 -1.25 -21.92
C ALA A 281 -6.52 -0.14 -21.14
N LEU A 282 -5.78 0.90 -20.72
CA LEU A 282 -6.33 2.06 -20.03
C LEU A 282 -7.32 2.82 -20.92
N ALA A 283 -6.98 3.05 -22.19
CA ALA A 283 -7.87 3.72 -23.15
C ALA A 283 -9.17 2.92 -23.37
N ILE A 284 -9.10 1.58 -23.43
CA ILE A 284 -10.29 0.74 -23.52
C ILE A 284 -11.16 0.90 -22.27
N LEU A 285 -10.57 0.84 -21.07
CA LEU A 285 -11.29 1.01 -19.80
C LEU A 285 -12.01 2.36 -19.75
N GLU A 286 -11.34 3.44 -20.13
CA GLU A 286 -11.93 4.79 -20.16
C GLU A 286 -13.03 4.94 -21.22
N GLY A 287 -12.90 4.25 -22.35
CA GLY A 287 -13.92 4.22 -23.41
C GLY A 287 -15.22 3.53 -22.98
N HIS A 288 -15.13 2.47 -22.17
CA HIS A 288 -16.31 1.75 -21.66
C HIS A 288 -17.03 2.52 -20.55
N ILE A 289 -16.31 3.30 -19.74
CA ILE A 289 -16.87 4.04 -18.59
C ILE A 289 -17.61 5.33 -19.02
N ARG A 290 -17.43 5.82 -20.25
CA ARG A 290 -18.09 7.05 -20.75
C ARG A 290 -19.46 6.83 -21.38
N VAL A 291 -20.00 5.60 -21.38
CA VAL A 291 -21.26 5.25 -22.06
C VAL A 291 -22.43 5.05 -21.08
N GLU A 292 -22.25 5.34 -19.79
CA GLU A 292 -23.35 5.38 -18.79
C GLU A 292 -23.80 6.81 -18.47
#